data_AF-A0AAD2CXS9-F1
#
_entry.id   AF-A0AAD2CXS9-F1
#
_cell.length_a   1.000
_cell.length_b   1.000
_cell.length_c   1.000
_cell.angle_alpha   90.00
_cell.angle_beta   90.00
_cell.angle_gamma   90.00
#
_symmetry.space_group_name_H-M   'P 1'
#
loop_
_entity.id
_entity.type
_entity.pdbx_description
1 polymer ?
#
loop_
_entity_poly.entity_id
_entity_poly.type
_entity_poly.pdbx_seq_one_letter_code
_entity_poly.pdbx_strand_id
1 'polypeptide(L)'
;MDYNAIAPTLNAPTQTEAVARETEMAQNKILYSAKLDENMQRSAYFKRNKRTVKSNIMLKFVTKAMDIKLQGEADFTTTLENPIELLKRIERFMKKSADAEYDFLDFWEANQKIFAMKQGTTENLMHFKERFLRQAEVLQDLYDKFKDDIFEAVLATGFLCICDQTRTAPLMLDLQVTYCREVDYYPKTVSKAQDMLKIHMDVIKNPGVNLYQGKDQPNKGKGKGKPKDDKKEAACYVCGREDHMSPKCPDRLLPEIQWKNPKHYVDYRKKLNLNQIGATVPT
;
A
#
# COMPACT_ATOMS: atom_id res chain seq x y z
N MET A 1 -6.58 -13.57 21.96
CA MET A 1 -6.20 -14.53 23.01
C MET A 1 -7.33 -15.52 23.16
N ASP A 2 -7.05 -16.80 22.95
CA ASP A 2 -7.98 -17.89 23.22
C ASP A 2 -7.80 -18.32 24.69
N TYR A 3 -8.78 -18.05 25.54
CA TYR A 3 -8.73 -18.39 26.97
C TYR A 3 -8.84 -19.91 27.21
N ASN A 4 -9.29 -20.69 26.23
CA ASN A 4 -9.28 -22.15 26.33
C ASN A 4 -7.85 -22.69 26.36
N ALA A 5 -6.89 -21.99 25.75
CA ALA A 5 -5.48 -22.36 25.76
C ALA A 5 -4.79 -22.10 27.12
N ILE A 6 -5.44 -21.37 28.03
CA ILE A 6 -4.94 -21.05 29.39
C ILE A 6 -5.75 -21.81 30.46
N ALA A 7 -6.48 -22.85 30.06
CA ALA A 7 -7.23 -23.67 31.00
C ALA A 7 -6.27 -24.31 32.02
N PRO A 8 -6.61 -24.28 33.32
CA PRO A 8 -5.80 -24.97 34.33
C PRO A 8 -5.79 -26.47 34.05
N THR A 9 -4.71 -27.13 34.45
CA THR A 9 -4.54 -28.59 34.37
C THR A 9 -4.41 -29.18 35.76
N LEU A 10 -4.89 -30.42 35.94
CA LEU A 10 -4.75 -31.13 37.21
C LEU A 10 -3.33 -31.66 37.34
N ASN A 11 -2.63 -31.27 38.41
CA ASN A 11 -1.28 -31.74 38.67
C ASN A 11 -1.28 -33.20 39.15
N ALA A 12 -0.35 -33.99 38.61
CA ALA A 12 -0.08 -35.32 39.13
C ALA A 12 0.61 -35.21 40.51
N PRO A 13 0.33 -36.12 41.44
CA PRO A 13 1.01 -36.15 42.73
C PRO A 13 2.48 -36.53 42.57
N THR A 14 3.33 -35.92 43.38
CA THR A 14 4.79 -36.13 43.36
C THR A 14 5.25 -37.06 44.49
N GLN A 15 4.45 -37.23 45.54
CA GLN A 15 4.79 -38.07 46.69
C GLN A 15 4.77 -39.57 46.36
N THR A 16 5.72 -40.32 46.95
CA THR A 16 5.83 -41.77 46.81
C THR A 16 5.12 -42.54 47.92
N GLU A 17 5.08 -42.00 49.14
CA GLU A 17 4.34 -42.59 50.27
C GLU A 17 2.83 -42.51 50.07
N ALA A 18 2.12 -43.62 50.34
CA ALA A 18 0.70 -43.77 50.02
C ALA A 18 -0.19 -42.70 50.70
N VAL A 19 0.01 -42.45 51.99
CA VAL A 19 -0.82 -41.49 52.76
C VAL A 19 -0.53 -40.04 52.34
N ALA A 20 0.76 -39.72 52.12
CA ALA A 20 1.17 -38.39 51.66
C ALA A 20 0.67 -38.11 50.23
N ARG A 21 0.73 -39.11 49.35
CA ARG A 21 0.21 -39.06 47.97
C ARG A 21 -1.30 -38.83 47.94
N GLU A 22 -2.06 -39.53 48.77
CA GLU A 22 -3.52 -39.36 48.81
C GLU A 22 -3.91 -37.95 49.29
N THR A 23 -3.21 -37.44 50.30
CA THR A 23 -3.39 -36.07 50.81
C THR A 23 -3.05 -35.03 49.74
N GLU A 24 -1.92 -35.19 49.03
CA GLU A 24 -1.51 -34.32 47.92
C GLU A 24 -2.51 -34.36 46.75
N MET A 25 -3.02 -35.55 46.41
CA MET A 25 -4.07 -35.69 45.37
C MET A 25 -5.35 -34.95 45.76
N ALA A 26 -5.76 -35.01 47.02
CA ALA A 26 -6.92 -34.27 47.50
C ALA A 26 -6.70 -32.75 47.42
N GLN A 27 -5.53 -32.27 47.84
CA GLN A 27 -5.16 -30.85 47.73
C GLN A 27 -5.11 -30.38 46.27
N ASN A 28 -4.51 -31.17 45.37
CA ASN A 28 -4.41 -30.86 43.95
C ASN A 28 -5.79 -30.77 43.28
N LYS A 29 -6.75 -31.63 43.67
CA LYS A 29 -8.14 -31.56 43.18
C LYS A 29 -8.83 -30.27 43.62
N ILE A 30 -8.68 -29.88 44.88
CA ILE A 30 -9.27 -28.63 45.43
C ILE A 30 -8.66 -27.39 44.75
N LEU A 31 -7.33 -27.37 44.59
CA LEU A 31 -6.65 -26.27 43.91
C LEU A 31 -7.04 -26.18 42.44
N TYR A 32 -7.18 -27.32 41.76
CA TYR A 32 -7.64 -27.37 40.38
C TYR A 32 -9.06 -26.83 40.22
N SER A 33 -10.01 -27.23 41.08
CA SER A 33 -11.38 -26.74 41.01
C SER A 33 -11.45 -25.23 41.23
N ALA A 34 -10.73 -24.71 42.24
CA ALA A 34 -10.68 -23.27 42.50
C ALA A 34 -10.11 -22.47 41.32
N LYS A 35 -9.02 -22.96 40.71
CA LYS A 35 -8.43 -22.34 39.50
C LYS A 35 -9.35 -22.42 38.30
N LEU A 36 -10.10 -23.52 38.16
CA LEU A 36 -11.07 -23.69 37.09
C LEU A 36 -12.20 -22.67 37.20
N ASP A 37 -12.75 -22.49 38.41
CA ASP A 37 -13.79 -21.49 38.68
C ASP A 37 -13.29 -20.08 38.39
N GLU A 38 -12.08 -19.73 38.83
CA GLU A 38 -11.47 -18.43 38.54
C GLU A 38 -11.28 -18.23 37.02
N ASN A 39 -10.80 -19.25 36.29
CA ASN A 39 -10.62 -19.17 34.85
C ASN A 39 -11.97 -19.00 34.12
N MET A 40 -13.02 -19.70 34.56
CA MET A 40 -14.37 -19.53 34.03
C MET A 40 -14.89 -18.11 34.25
N GLN A 41 -14.69 -17.55 35.45
CA GLN A 41 -15.05 -16.17 35.76
C GLN A 41 -14.28 -15.18 34.88
N ARG A 42 -12.96 -15.32 34.75
CA ARG A 42 -12.13 -14.47 33.88
C ARG A 42 -12.59 -14.52 32.43
N SER A 43 -12.90 -15.71 31.91
CA SER A 43 -13.42 -15.89 30.55
C SER A 43 -14.78 -15.19 30.36
N ALA A 44 -15.68 -15.30 31.34
CA ALA A 44 -16.96 -14.60 31.33
C ALA A 44 -16.78 -13.07 31.38
N TYR A 45 -15.92 -12.55 32.26
CA TYR A 45 -15.59 -11.13 32.34
C TYR A 45 -15.00 -10.62 31.04
N PHE A 46 -14.08 -11.35 30.43
CA PHE A 46 -13.49 -10.97 29.15
C PHE A 46 -14.54 -10.85 28.04
N LYS A 47 -15.45 -11.83 27.90
CA LYS A 47 -16.56 -11.76 26.92
C LYS A 47 -17.45 -10.55 27.17
N ARG A 48 -17.81 -10.28 28.43
CA ARG A 48 -18.62 -9.11 28.81
C ARG A 48 -17.91 -7.81 28.49
N ASN A 49 -16.65 -7.67 28.90
CA ASN A 49 -15.83 -6.49 28.68
C ASN A 49 -15.64 -6.21 27.19
N LYS A 50 -15.41 -7.25 26.38
CA LYS A 50 -15.30 -7.13 24.92
C LYS A 50 -16.56 -6.46 24.31
N ARG A 51 -17.75 -6.90 24.73
CA ARG A 51 -19.02 -6.32 24.31
C ARG A 51 -19.19 -4.87 24.78
N THR A 52 -18.85 -4.59 26.04
CA THR A 52 -18.89 -3.23 26.62
C THR A 52 -17.96 -2.27 25.87
N VAL A 53 -16.76 -2.71 25.52
CA VAL A 53 -15.79 -1.90 24.77
C VAL A 53 -16.32 -1.62 23.36
N LYS A 54 -16.84 -2.63 22.65
CA LYS A 54 -17.48 -2.44 21.33
C LYS A 54 -18.60 -1.38 21.41
N SER A 55 -19.50 -1.51 22.38
CA SER A 55 -20.60 -0.56 22.56
C SER A 55 -20.09 0.86 22.84
N ASN A 56 -19.09 1.03 23.71
CA ASN A 56 -18.48 2.34 23.95
C ASN A 56 -17.83 2.93 22.70
N ILE A 57 -17.17 2.10 21.88
CA ILE A 57 -16.58 2.56 20.62
C ILE A 57 -17.66 3.11 19.69
N MET A 58 -18.71 2.33 19.45
CA MET A 58 -19.81 2.71 18.58
C MET A 58 -20.55 3.96 19.07
N LEU A 59 -20.73 4.12 20.38
CA LEU A 59 -21.46 5.27 20.93
C LEU A 59 -20.64 6.56 20.97
N LYS A 60 -19.34 6.48 21.23
CA LYS A 60 -18.50 7.67 21.49
C LYS A 60 -17.68 8.13 20.31
N PHE A 61 -17.25 7.22 19.44
CA PHE A 61 -16.25 7.51 18.40
C PHE A 61 -16.78 7.29 16.98
N VAL A 62 -17.97 6.72 16.82
CA VAL A 62 -18.56 6.43 15.51
C VAL A 62 -19.72 7.39 15.27
N THR A 63 -19.67 8.15 14.18
CA THR A 63 -20.80 8.99 13.76
C THR A 63 -21.90 8.14 13.14
N LYS A 64 -23.14 8.66 13.06
CA LYS A 64 -24.26 7.94 12.42
C LYS A 64 -23.94 7.50 10.97
N ALA A 65 -23.21 8.34 10.22
CA ALA A 65 -22.80 8.01 8.85
C ALA A 65 -21.80 6.84 8.82
N MET A 66 -20.84 6.81 9.75
CA MET A 66 -19.88 5.70 9.87
C MET A 66 -20.57 4.42 10.33
N ASP A 67 -21.56 4.52 11.21
CA ASP A 67 -22.35 3.38 11.70
C ASP A 67 -23.12 2.71 10.55
N ILE A 68 -23.80 3.49 9.70
CA ILE A 68 -24.49 2.96 8.50
C ILE A 68 -23.50 2.23 7.58
N LYS A 69 -22.32 2.82 7.34
CA LYS A 69 -21.28 2.19 6.51
C LYS A 69 -20.79 0.88 7.12
N LEU A 70 -20.51 0.86 8.41
CA LEU A 70 -20.06 -0.33 9.15
C LEU A 70 -21.11 -1.44 9.12
N GLN A 71 -22.37 -1.12 9.37
CA GLN A 71 -23.47 -2.10 9.37
C GLN A 71 -23.74 -2.72 8.00
N GLY A 72 -23.40 -2.01 6.92
CA GLY A 72 -23.49 -2.53 5.55
C GLY A 72 -22.41 -3.56 5.20
N GLU A 73 -21.37 -3.74 6.02
CA GLU A 73 -20.30 -4.69 5.76
C GLU A 73 -20.70 -6.12 6.15
N ALA A 74 -20.41 -7.09 5.28
CA ALA A 74 -20.79 -8.49 5.49
C ALA A 74 -20.17 -9.12 6.75
N ASP A 75 -19.05 -8.58 7.25
CA ASP A 75 -18.34 -9.05 8.44
C ASP A 75 -18.65 -8.26 9.72
N PHE A 76 -19.69 -7.42 9.70
CA PHE A 76 -20.05 -6.55 10.83
C PHE A 76 -20.41 -7.30 12.12
N THR A 77 -21.16 -8.39 11.99
CA THR A 77 -21.61 -9.22 13.13
C THR A 77 -20.63 -10.33 13.50
N THR A 78 -19.56 -10.51 12.71
CA THR A 78 -18.58 -11.59 12.89
C THR A 78 -17.22 -11.00 13.29
N THR A 79 -16.39 -10.63 12.32
CA THR A 79 -15.04 -10.09 12.54
C THR A 79 -15.08 -8.80 13.35
N LEU A 80 -16.01 -7.89 13.03
CA LEU A 80 -16.16 -6.60 13.70
C LEU A 80 -16.86 -6.68 15.06
N GLU A 81 -17.20 -7.88 15.54
CA GLU A 81 -17.50 -8.11 16.95
C GLU A 81 -16.25 -7.98 17.84
N ASN A 82 -15.06 -8.09 17.24
CA ASN A 82 -13.81 -7.79 17.92
C ASN A 82 -13.54 -6.26 17.96
N PRO A 83 -13.50 -5.64 19.16
CA PRO A 83 -13.24 -4.20 19.29
C PRO A 83 -11.93 -3.74 18.63
N ILE A 84 -10.90 -4.58 18.61
CA ILE A 84 -9.62 -4.25 17.99
C ILE A 84 -9.75 -4.16 16.48
N GLU A 85 -10.43 -5.14 15.86
CA GLU A 85 -10.66 -5.13 14.41
C GLU A 85 -11.63 -4.03 14.01
N LEU A 86 -12.61 -3.73 14.86
CA LEU A 86 -13.48 -2.57 14.71
C LEU A 86 -12.69 -1.25 14.71
N LEU A 87 -11.76 -1.04 15.65
CA LEU A 87 -10.92 0.15 15.67
C LEU A 87 -10.03 0.28 14.43
N LYS A 88 -9.42 -0.83 13.97
CA LYS A 88 -8.66 -0.84 12.71
C LYS A 88 -9.53 -0.53 11.49
N ARG A 89 -10.81 -0.93 11.50
CA ARG A 89 -11.79 -0.60 10.44
C ARG A 89 -12.11 0.89 10.48
N ILE A 90 -12.42 1.42 11.66
CA ILE A 90 -12.73 2.84 11.90
C ILE A 90 -11.55 3.72 11.48
N GLU A 91 -10.31 3.34 11.81
CA GLU A 91 -9.11 4.07 11.40
C GLU A 91 -9.05 4.30 9.89
N ARG A 92 -9.48 3.32 9.08
CA ARG A 92 -9.55 3.48 7.61
C ARG A 92 -10.56 4.52 7.18
N PHE A 93 -11.68 4.66 7.89
CA PHE A 93 -12.66 5.71 7.62
C PHE A 93 -12.17 7.08 8.10
N MET A 94 -11.45 7.14 9.22
CA MET A 94 -10.97 8.40 9.79
C MET A 94 -9.79 9.02 9.02
N LYS A 95 -8.99 8.23 8.29
CA LYS A 95 -7.94 8.74 7.40
C LYS A 95 -8.48 9.48 6.16
N LYS A 96 -9.80 9.46 5.95
CA LYS A 96 -10.49 10.29 4.96
C LYS A 96 -11.26 11.38 5.71
N SER A 97 -10.59 12.48 6.10
CA SER A 97 -11.30 13.67 6.59
C SER A 97 -12.06 14.32 5.43
N ALA A 98 -13.31 14.75 5.65
CA ALA A 98 -14.14 15.40 4.65
C ALA A 98 -13.48 16.63 3.99
N ASP A 99 -12.54 17.28 4.70
CA ASP A 99 -11.80 18.45 4.22
C ASP A 99 -10.68 18.11 3.21
N ALA A 100 -10.40 16.82 2.98
CA ALA A 100 -9.37 16.32 2.06
C ALA A 100 -9.96 15.67 0.78
N GLU A 101 -11.28 15.70 0.62
CA GLU A 101 -11.96 15.10 -0.54
C GLU A 101 -11.74 15.98 -1.78
N TYR A 102 -10.72 15.60 -2.56
CA TYR A 102 -10.56 16.13 -3.90
C TYR A 102 -11.56 15.42 -4.81
N ASP A 103 -12.53 16.17 -5.28
CA ASP A 103 -13.69 15.67 -6.01
C ASP A 103 -13.37 14.75 -7.21
N PHE A 104 -12.31 15.06 -7.96
CA PHE A 104 -11.90 14.25 -9.11
C PHE A 104 -11.16 12.96 -8.69
N LEU A 105 -10.57 12.92 -7.49
CA LEU A 105 -10.02 11.71 -6.90
C LEU A 105 -11.16 10.77 -6.48
N ASP A 106 -12.24 11.31 -5.90
CA ASP A 106 -13.42 10.52 -5.56
C ASP A 106 -14.12 9.99 -6.81
N PHE A 107 -14.22 10.81 -7.87
CA PHE A 107 -14.70 10.35 -9.17
C PHE A 107 -13.84 9.20 -9.73
N TRP A 108 -12.50 9.33 -9.66
CA TRP A 108 -11.58 8.28 -10.09
C TRP A 108 -11.77 6.98 -9.28
N GLU A 109 -11.83 7.06 -7.95
CA GLU A 109 -12.07 5.90 -7.08
C GLU A 109 -13.43 5.24 -7.35
N ALA A 110 -14.49 6.03 -7.56
CA ALA A 110 -15.83 5.54 -7.90
C ALA A 110 -15.84 4.78 -9.22
N ASN A 111 -15.13 5.29 -10.25
CA ASN A 111 -14.96 4.58 -11.52
C ASN A 111 -14.25 3.24 -11.33
N GLN A 112 -13.11 3.24 -10.61
CA GLN A 112 -12.37 2.00 -10.36
C GLN A 112 -13.23 0.94 -9.68
N LYS A 113 -14.07 1.35 -8.70
CA LYS A 113 -15.00 0.44 -8.02
C LYS A 113 -15.93 -0.23 -9.02
N ILE A 114 -16.60 0.52 -9.90
CA ILE A 114 -17.52 -0.04 -10.90
C ILE A 114 -16.80 -1.07 -11.79
N PHE A 115 -15.64 -0.73 -12.34
CA PHE A 115 -14.91 -1.65 -13.22
C PHE A 115 -14.36 -2.88 -12.49
N ALA A 116 -14.10 -2.76 -11.19
CA ALA A 116 -13.69 -3.87 -10.34
C ALA A 116 -14.86 -4.77 -9.91
N MET A 117 -16.12 -4.33 -10.04
CA MET A 117 -17.27 -5.15 -9.64
C MET A 117 -17.35 -6.44 -10.44
N LYS A 118 -17.52 -7.55 -9.71
CA LYS A 118 -17.82 -8.88 -10.25
C LYS A 118 -18.98 -9.47 -9.46
N GLN A 119 -19.81 -10.26 -10.12
CA GLN A 119 -20.86 -11.04 -9.46
C GLN A 119 -20.21 -12.13 -8.61
N GLY A 120 -20.65 -12.26 -7.36
CA GLY A 120 -20.18 -13.33 -6.46
C GLY A 120 -20.70 -14.71 -6.88
N THR A 121 -20.00 -15.77 -6.46
CA THR A 121 -20.39 -17.17 -6.77
C THR A 121 -21.72 -17.58 -6.15
N THR A 122 -22.13 -16.93 -5.07
CA THR A 122 -23.40 -17.16 -4.35
C THR A 122 -24.40 -16.01 -4.51
N GLU A 123 -24.05 -14.97 -5.28
CA GLU A 123 -24.85 -13.75 -5.41
C GLU A 123 -25.90 -13.92 -6.52
N ASN A 124 -27.17 -13.70 -6.17
CA ASN A 124 -28.25 -13.66 -7.16
C ASN A 124 -28.04 -12.47 -8.14
N LEU A 125 -28.35 -12.68 -9.42
CA LEU A 125 -28.22 -11.67 -10.46
C LEU A 125 -28.98 -10.37 -10.15
N MET A 126 -30.17 -10.47 -9.54
CA MET A 126 -30.96 -9.30 -9.14
C MET A 126 -30.19 -8.46 -8.11
N HIS A 127 -29.64 -9.09 -7.07
CA HIS A 127 -28.87 -8.40 -6.04
C HIS A 127 -27.57 -7.81 -6.60
N PHE A 128 -26.92 -8.51 -7.53
CA PHE A 128 -25.76 -7.97 -8.22
C PHE A 128 -26.11 -6.72 -9.04
N LYS A 129 -27.22 -6.76 -9.80
CA LYS A 129 -27.73 -5.61 -10.55
C LYS A 129 -28.01 -4.43 -9.63
N GLU A 130 -28.69 -4.64 -8.51
CA GLU A 130 -28.98 -3.58 -7.53
C GLU A 130 -27.69 -2.97 -6.97
N ARG A 131 -26.71 -3.79 -6.60
CA ARG A 131 -25.41 -3.33 -6.11
C ARG A 131 -24.66 -2.53 -7.17
N PHE A 132 -24.69 -2.97 -8.43
CA PHE A 132 -24.08 -2.26 -9.56
C PHE A 132 -24.74 -0.91 -9.80
N LEU A 133 -26.07 -0.86 -9.86
CA LEU A 133 -26.81 0.38 -10.08
C LEU A 133 -26.59 1.40 -8.96
N ARG A 134 -26.59 0.97 -7.69
CA ARG A 134 -26.25 1.86 -6.57
C ARG A 134 -24.86 2.48 -6.72
N GLN A 135 -23.88 1.73 -7.21
CA GLN A 135 -22.54 2.27 -7.43
C GLN A 135 -22.49 3.19 -8.66
N ALA A 136 -23.30 2.91 -9.69
CA ALA A 136 -23.45 3.78 -10.86
C ALA A 136 -24.14 5.10 -10.53
N GLU A 137 -25.13 5.10 -9.62
CA GLU A 137 -25.78 6.31 -9.11
C GLU A 137 -24.77 7.26 -8.45
N VAL A 138 -23.87 6.72 -7.60
CA VAL A 138 -22.79 7.53 -6.99
C VAL A 138 -21.89 8.17 -8.06
N LEU A 139 -21.57 7.43 -9.12
CA LEU A 139 -20.75 7.97 -10.21
C LEU A 139 -21.51 9.04 -11.02
N GLN A 140 -22.80 8.83 -11.26
CA GLN A 140 -23.67 9.78 -11.94
C GLN A 140 -23.77 11.10 -11.16
N ASP A 141 -23.95 11.05 -9.84
CA ASP A 141 -24.02 12.23 -8.99
C ASP A 141 -22.73 13.06 -9.07
N LEU A 142 -21.56 12.39 -9.08
CA LEU A 142 -20.27 13.07 -9.24
C LEU A 142 -20.12 13.65 -10.65
N TYR A 143 -20.58 12.94 -11.69
CA TYR A 143 -20.57 13.46 -13.05
C TYR A 143 -21.40 14.73 -13.18
N ASP A 144 -22.61 14.73 -12.62
CA ASP A 144 -23.52 15.87 -12.65
C ASP A 144 -23.00 17.08 -11.85
N LYS A 145 -22.12 16.87 -10.87
CA LYS A 145 -21.48 17.94 -10.08
C LYS A 145 -20.45 18.74 -10.89
N PHE A 146 -19.73 18.15 -11.85
CA PHE A 146 -18.62 18.80 -12.57
C PHE A 146 -18.79 18.81 -14.09
N LYS A 147 -20.02 18.92 -14.61
CA LYS A 147 -20.38 18.76 -16.04
C LYS A 147 -19.41 19.33 -17.09
N ASP A 148 -18.64 20.36 -16.75
CA ASP A 148 -17.58 20.95 -17.57
C ASP A 148 -16.18 20.49 -17.11
N ASP A 149 -15.32 20.09 -18.05
CA ASP A 149 -13.90 19.71 -17.85
C ASP A 149 -13.62 18.50 -16.93
N ILE A 150 -14.65 17.75 -16.52
CA ILE A 150 -14.50 16.55 -15.68
C ILE A 150 -13.57 15.50 -16.31
N PHE A 151 -13.69 15.30 -17.62
CA PHE A 151 -12.96 14.22 -18.29
C PHE A 151 -11.45 14.42 -18.19
N GLU A 152 -10.95 15.60 -18.53
CA GLU A 152 -9.52 15.90 -18.55
C GLU A 152 -8.93 15.96 -17.13
N ALA A 153 -9.67 16.52 -16.16
CA ALA A 153 -9.26 16.55 -14.76
C ALA A 153 -9.23 15.14 -14.11
N VAL A 154 -10.20 14.28 -14.44
CA VAL A 154 -10.21 12.88 -13.99
C VAL A 154 -9.08 12.09 -14.62
N LEU A 155 -8.79 12.30 -15.92
CA LEU A 155 -7.65 11.66 -16.56
C LEU A 155 -6.32 12.09 -15.94
N ALA A 156 -6.15 13.39 -15.66
CA ALA A 156 -4.97 13.90 -14.98
C ALA A 156 -4.79 13.28 -13.59
N THR A 157 -5.88 13.20 -12.82
CA THR A 157 -5.90 12.58 -11.48
C THR A 157 -5.61 11.08 -11.56
N GLY A 158 -6.27 10.39 -12.49
CA GLY A 158 -6.05 8.97 -12.75
C GLY A 158 -4.62 8.67 -13.17
N PHE A 159 -4.02 9.51 -14.02
CA PHE A 159 -2.62 9.39 -14.43
C PHE A 159 -1.68 9.41 -13.22
N LEU A 160 -1.88 10.33 -12.26
CA LEU A 160 -1.10 10.35 -11.02
C LEU A 160 -1.31 9.06 -10.20
N CYS A 161 -2.55 8.55 -10.14
CA CYS A 161 -2.94 7.38 -9.35
C CYS A 161 -2.45 6.05 -9.94
N ILE A 162 -2.25 5.94 -11.26
CA ILE A 162 -1.77 4.70 -11.90
C ILE A 162 -0.26 4.68 -12.11
N CYS A 163 0.40 5.83 -12.02
CA CYS A 163 1.87 5.90 -12.03
C CYS A 163 2.47 5.20 -10.80
N ASP A 164 3.77 4.90 -10.87
CA ASP A 164 4.51 4.20 -9.81
C ASP A 164 4.33 4.86 -8.43
N GLN A 165 3.51 4.22 -7.59
CA GLN A 165 3.11 4.71 -6.28
C GLN A 165 4.28 4.93 -5.32
N THR A 166 5.39 4.19 -5.48
CA THR A 166 6.57 4.41 -4.64
C THR A 166 7.19 5.80 -4.88
N ARG A 167 6.94 6.38 -6.06
CA ARG A 167 7.47 7.67 -6.50
C ARG A 167 6.42 8.78 -6.51
N THR A 168 5.14 8.44 -6.64
CA THR A 168 4.05 9.43 -6.76
C THR A 168 3.31 9.66 -5.44
N ALA A 169 3.34 8.72 -4.49
CA ALA A 169 2.63 8.85 -3.21
C ALA A 169 3.01 10.11 -2.40
N PRO A 170 4.28 10.54 -2.31
CA PRO A 170 4.62 11.77 -1.59
C PRO A 170 4.03 13.03 -2.23
N LEU A 171 4.02 13.10 -3.58
CA LEU A 171 3.38 14.19 -4.31
C LEU A 171 1.86 14.20 -4.09
N MET A 172 1.22 13.03 -4.14
CA MET A 172 -0.22 12.90 -3.90
C MET A 172 -0.61 13.38 -2.50
N LEU A 173 0.20 13.05 -1.48
CA LEU A 173 -0.01 13.54 -0.12
C LEU A 173 0.14 15.06 -0.02
N ASP A 174 1.15 15.64 -0.67
CA ASP A 174 1.35 17.09 -0.69
C ASP A 174 0.19 17.83 -1.38
N LEU A 175 -0.32 17.27 -2.49
CA LEU A 175 -1.51 17.77 -3.17
C LEU A 175 -2.76 17.72 -2.27
N GLN A 176 -2.96 16.63 -1.52
CA GLN A 176 -4.06 16.53 -0.56
C GLN A 176 -3.92 17.58 0.54
N VAL A 177 -2.72 17.72 1.13
CA VAL A 177 -2.47 18.68 2.21
C VAL A 177 -2.65 20.13 1.75
N THR A 178 -2.21 20.47 0.53
CA THR A 178 -2.40 21.82 -0.03
C THR A 178 -3.86 22.10 -0.35
N TYR A 179 -4.60 21.10 -0.85
CA TYR A 179 -6.04 21.20 -1.07
C TYR A 179 -6.81 21.40 0.25
N CYS A 180 -6.46 20.70 1.33
CA CYS A 180 -7.02 20.94 2.66
C CYS A 180 -6.77 22.37 3.19
N ARG A 181 -5.77 23.07 2.63
CA ARG A 181 -5.49 24.48 2.94
C ARG A 181 -6.22 25.44 1.99
N GLU A 182 -7.24 24.96 1.30
CA GLU A 182 -8.04 25.69 0.32
C GLU A 182 -7.23 26.19 -0.89
N VAL A 183 -6.11 25.53 -1.19
CA VAL A 183 -5.29 25.82 -2.37
C VAL A 183 -5.25 24.61 -3.29
N ASP A 184 -5.96 24.70 -4.40
CA ASP A 184 -6.01 23.62 -5.40
C ASP A 184 -4.81 23.65 -6.35
N TYR A 185 -3.82 22.81 -6.07
CA TYR A 185 -2.69 22.55 -6.97
C TYR A 185 -2.84 21.29 -7.82
N TYR A 186 -4.00 20.61 -7.78
CA TYR A 186 -4.18 19.41 -8.58
C TYR A 186 -4.12 19.74 -10.08
N PRO A 187 -3.43 18.93 -10.88
CA PRO A 187 -3.37 19.14 -12.31
C PRO A 187 -4.75 18.88 -12.93
N LYS A 188 -5.19 19.81 -13.78
CA LYS A 188 -6.43 19.68 -14.55
C LYS A 188 -6.24 19.08 -15.94
N THR A 189 -4.99 18.82 -16.34
CA THR A 189 -4.64 18.17 -17.62
C THR A 189 -3.54 17.16 -17.44
N VAL A 190 -3.51 16.14 -18.31
CA VAL A 190 -2.49 15.07 -18.24
C VAL A 190 -1.08 15.65 -18.43
N SER A 191 -0.91 16.65 -19.30
CA SER A 191 0.38 17.31 -19.50
C SER A 191 0.89 18.00 -18.23
N LYS A 192 0.02 18.71 -17.50
CA LYS A 192 0.40 19.33 -16.22
C LYS A 192 0.75 18.26 -15.18
N ALA A 193 0.00 17.16 -15.12
CA ALA A 193 0.31 16.05 -14.23
C ALA A 193 1.68 15.43 -14.53
N GLN A 194 2.00 15.23 -15.81
CA GLN A 194 3.30 14.75 -16.26
C GLN A 194 4.44 15.71 -15.86
N ASP A 195 4.27 17.01 -16.08
CA ASP A 195 5.28 18.02 -15.73
C ASP A 195 5.54 18.07 -14.22
N MET A 196 4.47 18.04 -13.41
CA MET A 196 4.58 17.98 -11.95
C MET A 196 5.32 16.73 -11.48
N LEU A 197 4.99 15.56 -12.04
CA LEU A 197 5.69 14.32 -11.72
C LEU A 197 7.16 14.37 -12.11
N LYS A 198 7.48 14.93 -13.27
CA LYS A 198 8.87 15.07 -13.72
C LYS A 198 9.67 15.93 -12.75
N ILE A 199 9.15 17.09 -12.36
CA ILE A 199 9.78 17.99 -11.38
C ILE A 199 9.96 17.26 -10.04
N HIS A 200 8.91 16.62 -9.53
CA HIS A 200 8.95 15.88 -8.28
C HIS A 200 10.02 14.77 -8.29
N MET A 201 10.09 14.01 -9.38
CA MET A 201 11.08 12.95 -9.57
C MET A 201 12.51 13.48 -9.67
N ASP A 202 12.70 14.66 -10.26
CA ASP A 202 14.00 15.32 -10.35
C ASP A 202 14.47 15.84 -8.98
N VAL A 203 13.55 16.36 -8.14
CA VAL A 203 13.82 16.73 -6.75
C VAL A 203 14.27 15.52 -5.93
N ILE A 204 13.55 14.40 -6.03
CA ILE A 204 13.88 13.17 -5.28
C ILE A 204 15.29 12.68 -5.64
N LYS A 205 15.65 12.74 -6.94
CA LYS A 205 16.97 12.31 -7.41
C LYS A 205 18.09 13.25 -6.96
N ASN A 206 17.83 14.55 -6.91
CA ASN A 206 18.82 15.58 -6.63
C ASN A 206 18.34 16.53 -5.51
N PRO A 207 18.34 16.08 -4.24
CA PRO A 207 17.97 16.94 -3.12
C PRO A 207 18.95 18.12 -3.02
N GLY A 208 18.45 19.35 -3.22
CA GLY A 208 19.23 20.59 -3.10
C GLY A 208 19.36 21.43 -4.38
N VAL A 209 18.87 20.95 -5.53
CA VAL A 209 18.81 21.77 -6.76
C VAL A 209 17.52 22.60 -6.76
N ASN A 210 17.65 23.92 -6.75
CA ASN A 210 16.52 24.84 -6.78
C ASN A 210 15.94 24.90 -8.20
N LEU A 211 14.84 24.18 -8.44
CA LEU A 211 14.21 24.04 -9.77
C LEU A 211 13.46 25.31 -10.23
N TYR A 212 13.31 26.31 -9.36
CA TYR A 212 12.67 27.60 -9.63
C TYR A 212 13.62 28.69 -10.17
N GLN A 213 14.71 28.32 -10.86
CA GLN A 213 15.46 29.30 -11.65
C GLN A 213 14.77 29.47 -13.01
N GLY A 214 13.86 30.45 -13.06
CA GLY A 214 13.25 30.94 -14.29
C GLY A 214 14.30 31.38 -15.32
N LYS A 215 13.92 31.31 -16.59
CA LYS A 215 14.77 31.53 -17.78
C LYS A 215 15.37 32.94 -17.91
N ASP A 216 15.16 33.84 -16.95
CA ASP A 216 15.52 35.26 -17.08
C ASP A 216 16.34 35.77 -15.90
N GLN A 217 17.62 35.38 -15.81
CA GLN A 217 18.60 36.17 -15.05
C GLN A 217 19.96 36.24 -15.78
N PRO A 218 20.60 37.42 -15.81
CA PRO A 218 21.81 37.65 -16.57
C PRO A 218 22.99 36.96 -15.89
N ASN A 219 23.72 36.21 -16.71
CA ASN A 219 24.91 35.43 -16.39
C ASN A 219 25.93 36.25 -15.58
N LYS A 220 26.05 35.99 -14.27
CA LYS A 220 27.14 36.53 -13.43
C LYS A 220 27.99 35.40 -12.86
N GLY A 221 29.23 35.35 -13.34
CA GLY A 221 30.39 34.87 -12.58
C GLY A 221 30.65 33.37 -12.58
N LYS A 222 31.25 32.86 -13.66
CA LYS A 222 31.92 31.54 -13.63
C LYS A 222 33.17 31.61 -12.74
N GLY A 223 33.07 31.06 -11.53
CA GLY A 223 34.22 30.55 -10.79
C GLY A 223 34.84 29.37 -11.55
N LYS A 224 36.16 29.39 -11.68
CA LYS A 224 36.98 28.52 -12.54
C LYS A 224 36.73 27.02 -12.29
N GLY A 225 35.96 26.39 -13.17
CA GLY A 225 35.95 24.93 -13.38
C GLY A 225 36.85 24.58 -14.57
N LYS A 226 37.67 23.53 -14.42
CA LYS A 226 38.64 23.00 -15.40
C LYS A 226 38.10 22.93 -16.85
N PRO A 227 38.96 23.05 -17.87
CA PRO A 227 38.54 22.96 -19.27
C PRO A 227 37.88 21.61 -19.52
N LYS A 228 36.76 21.62 -20.25
CA LYS A 228 36.15 20.40 -20.79
C LYS A 228 37.06 19.89 -21.89
N ASP A 229 37.64 18.71 -21.70
CA ASP A 229 38.28 17.96 -22.79
C ASP A 229 37.26 17.72 -23.90
N ASP A 230 37.71 17.92 -25.14
CA ASP A 230 36.97 17.64 -26.35
C ASP A 230 36.37 16.23 -26.30
N LYS A 231 35.04 16.14 -26.47
CA LYS A 231 34.33 14.86 -26.50
C LYS A 231 34.81 14.05 -27.69
N LYS A 232 35.75 13.14 -27.48
CA LYS A 232 36.07 12.06 -28.43
C LYS A 232 34.81 11.22 -28.65
N GLU A 233 34.53 10.92 -29.90
CA GLU A 233 33.39 10.10 -30.32
C GLU A 233 33.38 8.75 -29.58
N ALA A 234 32.20 8.30 -29.16
CA ALA A 234 32.08 7.20 -28.23
C ALA A 234 32.37 5.85 -28.90
N ALA A 235 33.58 5.32 -28.70
CA ALA A 235 33.97 3.99 -29.14
C ALA A 235 33.47 2.88 -28.18
N CYS A 236 33.21 1.69 -28.73
CA CYS A 236 32.83 0.49 -28.01
C CYS A 236 33.84 0.16 -26.88
N TYR A 237 33.38 0.01 -25.65
CA TYR A 237 34.25 -0.34 -24.51
C TYR A 237 34.77 -1.79 -24.56
N VAL A 238 34.18 -2.65 -25.40
CA VAL A 238 34.61 -4.05 -25.57
C VAL A 238 35.75 -4.14 -26.58
N CYS A 239 35.51 -3.73 -27.84
CA CYS A 239 36.49 -3.88 -28.93
C CYS A 239 37.18 -2.57 -29.33
N GLY A 240 36.65 -1.40 -28.93
CA GLY A 240 37.22 -0.10 -29.24
C GLY A 240 36.88 0.48 -30.60
N ARG A 241 35.96 -0.12 -31.34
CA ARG A 241 35.46 0.40 -32.63
C ARG A 241 34.33 1.39 -32.43
N GLU A 242 34.18 2.33 -33.36
CA GLU A 242 33.17 3.41 -33.30
C GLU A 242 31.88 3.07 -34.05
N ASP A 243 31.84 1.93 -34.76
CA ASP A 243 30.71 1.44 -35.56
C ASP A 243 29.54 0.90 -34.71
N HIS A 244 29.79 0.56 -33.44
CA HIS A 244 28.77 0.05 -32.53
C HIS A 244 29.12 0.32 -31.06
N MET A 245 28.14 0.12 -30.18
CA MET A 245 28.31 0.25 -28.73
C MET A 245 28.31 -1.13 -28.05
N SER A 246 28.96 -1.23 -26.89
CA SER A 246 29.28 -2.48 -26.18
C SER A 246 28.17 -3.52 -26.04
N PRO A 247 26.87 -3.17 -25.85
CA PRO A 247 25.81 -4.19 -25.80
C PRO A 247 25.64 -4.96 -27.11
N LYS A 248 25.99 -4.33 -28.25
CA LYS A 248 25.85 -4.88 -29.60
C LYS A 248 27.18 -5.37 -30.19
N CYS A 249 28.25 -5.35 -29.40
CA CYS A 249 29.57 -5.78 -29.86
C CYS A 249 29.58 -7.28 -30.17
N PRO A 250 30.10 -7.71 -31.34
CA PRO A 250 30.27 -9.14 -31.64
C PRO A 250 31.29 -9.78 -30.69
N ASP A 251 32.31 -9.02 -30.29
CA ASP A 251 33.40 -9.48 -29.42
C ASP A 251 33.03 -9.48 -27.92
N ARG A 252 31.76 -9.21 -27.57
CA ARG A 252 31.28 -9.14 -26.17
C ARG A 252 31.38 -10.47 -25.41
N LEU A 253 31.61 -11.57 -26.13
CA LEU A 253 31.77 -12.90 -25.58
C LEU A 253 33.24 -13.24 -25.25
N LEU A 254 34.20 -12.38 -25.60
CA LEU A 254 35.58 -12.59 -25.20
C LEU A 254 35.76 -12.46 -23.67
N PRO A 255 36.79 -13.09 -23.08
CA PRO A 255 37.13 -12.89 -21.68
C PRO A 255 37.39 -11.41 -21.34
N GLU A 256 37.04 -10.98 -20.13
CA GLU A 256 37.13 -9.58 -19.68
C GLU A 256 38.55 -8.98 -19.78
N ILE A 257 39.57 -9.83 -19.68
CA ILE A 257 41.00 -9.47 -19.86
C ILE A 257 41.27 -8.94 -21.28
N GLN A 258 40.50 -9.39 -22.27
CA GLN A 258 40.68 -9.02 -23.68
C GLN A 258 39.86 -7.78 -24.08
N TRP A 259 39.13 -7.18 -23.14
CA TRP A 259 38.34 -5.99 -23.41
C TRP A 259 39.18 -4.73 -23.31
N LYS A 260 38.88 -3.75 -24.17
CA LYS A 260 39.63 -2.51 -24.22
C LYS A 260 39.41 -1.63 -23.00
N ASN A 261 38.20 -1.62 -22.43
CA ASN A 261 37.90 -0.88 -21.22
C ASN A 261 36.88 -1.60 -20.31
N PRO A 262 37.30 -2.68 -19.61
CA PRO A 262 36.40 -3.55 -18.86
C PRO A 262 35.69 -2.84 -17.71
N LYS A 263 36.33 -1.84 -17.08
CA LYS A 263 35.73 -1.06 -15.98
C LYS A 263 34.45 -0.31 -16.38
N HIS A 264 34.30 -0.01 -17.67
CA HIS A 264 33.19 0.78 -18.20
C HIS A 264 32.14 -0.06 -18.92
N TYR A 265 32.29 -1.40 -18.95
CA TYR A 265 31.30 -2.30 -19.53
C TYR A 265 30.82 -3.33 -18.51
N VAL A 266 29.50 -3.46 -18.38
CA VAL A 266 28.87 -4.45 -17.50
C VAL A 266 28.73 -5.77 -18.27
N ASP A 267 29.35 -6.85 -17.78
CA ASP A 267 29.18 -8.18 -18.36
C ASP A 267 27.80 -8.75 -18.04
N TYR A 268 26.89 -8.70 -19.01
CA TYR A 268 25.53 -9.22 -18.88
C TYR A 268 25.47 -10.75 -18.80
N ARG A 269 26.55 -11.48 -19.11
CA ARG A 269 26.61 -12.94 -18.91
C ARG A 269 26.56 -13.31 -17.43
N LYS A 270 27.21 -12.50 -16.58
CA LYS A 270 27.23 -12.71 -15.13
C LYS A 270 25.87 -12.44 -14.45
N LYS A 271 24.92 -11.85 -15.18
CA LYS A 271 23.56 -11.52 -14.71
C LYS A 271 22.48 -12.50 -15.17
N LEU A 272 22.82 -13.50 -15.99
CA LEU A 272 21.90 -14.57 -16.37
C LEU A 272 21.92 -15.66 -15.30
N ASN A 273 20.88 -15.70 -14.45
CA ASN A 273 20.66 -16.82 -13.54
C ASN A 273 20.36 -18.11 -14.33
N LEU A 274 21.03 -19.19 -13.93
CA LEU A 274 21.07 -20.52 -14.55
C LEU A 274 19.76 -21.35 -14.40
N ASN A 275 18.58 -20.72 -14.34
CA ASN A 275 17.29 -21.42 -14.10
C ASN A 275 16.27 -21.26 -15.24
N GLN A 276 16.73 -21.23 -16.49
CA GLN A 276 15.87 -21.43 -17.67
C GLN A 276 16.56 -22.39 -18.65
N ILE A 277 16.75 -23.64 -18.23
CA ILE A 277 16.88 -24.77 -19.15
C ILE A 277 15.64 -25.63 -18.94
N GLY A 278 14.71 -25.53 -19.87
CA GLY A 278 13.47 -26.29 -19.84
C GLY A 278 12.46 -25.75 -20.83
N ALA A 279 12.65 -26.03 -22.12
CA ALA A 279 11.60 -26.49 -23.04
C ALA A 279 12.12 -26.53 -24.49
N THR A 280 12.19 -27.76 -25.00
CA THR A 280 11.84 -28.20 -26.37
C THR A 280 12.60 -27.60 -27.56
N VAL A 281 13.30 -28.49 -28.29
CA VAL A 281 13.46 -28.38 -29.74
C VAL A 281 12.69 -29.55 -30.37
N PRO A 282 11.83 -29.31 -31.38
CA PRO A 282 11.19 -30.36 -32.15
C PRO A 282 12.09 -30.80 -33.31
N THR A 283 12.38 -32.10 -33.39
CA THR A 283 12.30 -33.05 -34.53
C THR A 283 13.14 -34.27 -34.20
#